data_AF-A0A845AMF4-F1
#
_entry.id   AF-A0A845AMF4-F1
#
_cell.length_a   1.000
_cell.length_b   1.000
_cell.length_c   1.000
_cell.angle_alpha   90.00
_cell.angle_beta   90.00
_cell.angle_gamma   90.00
#
_symmetry.space_group_name_H-M   'P 1'
#
loop_
_entity.id
_entity.type
_entity.pdbx_description
1 polymer ?
#
loop_
_entity_poly.entity_id
_entity_poly.type
_entity_poly.pdbx_seq_one_letter_code
_entity_poly.pdbx_strand_id
1 'polypeptide(L)'
;MESPVFTGNCSVTGQLSLQQSFELFHIAPVCGAKSKFAAKKGWALFGQAKGRELHSMTQARAETLRHHLKLHTRDLHDRLDRSLAPLALGDDAEYADFLKIQFSVRCAIEDWAAGNLSDGLQIPSALANLSSDLADLGVPLPACANLLMPERIDPLGVAWAIGGSSLGNRTMVTRRRRAGLMKANRFLTDPAQAEYFSRVIPSLNREVTAAEARPAIKAAKAVFNCYLTAFTDGPLLLEAA
;
A
#
# COMPACT_ATOMS: atom_id res chain seq x y z
N MET A 1 13.88 -53.04 38.41
CA MET A 1 13.00 -51.89 38.69
C MET A 1 12.81 -51.17 37.37
N GLU A 2 11.75 -51.55 36.65
CA GLU A 2 11.31 -50.96 35.39
C GLU A 2 10.01 -50.21 35.64
N SER A 3 9.83 -49.04 35.02
CA SER A 3 8.60 -48.25 34.89
C SER A 3 8.89 -47.03 33.99
N PRO A 4 7.91 -46.44 33.27
CA PRO A 4 7.43 -46.96 31.99
C PRO A 4 7.45 -45.91 30.85
N VAL A 5 7.26 -46.42 29.63
CA VAL A 5 7.03 -45.70 28.38
C VAL A 5 5.67 -44.99 28.40
N PHE A 6 5.62 -43.72 28.01
CA PHE A 6 4.37 -43.02 27.68
C PHE A 6 4.42 -42.54 26.23
N THR A 7 3.62 -43.18 25.39
CA THR A 7 3.33 -42.79 24.01
C THR A 7 2.13 -41.83 24.01
N GLY A 8 2.29 -40.67 23.37
CA GLY A 8 1.24 -39.67 23.24
C GLY A 8 1.33 -38.96 21.89
N ASN A 9 0.78 -39.60 20.87
CA ASN A 9 0.57 -39.05 19.54
C ASN A 9 -0.64 -38.11 19.58
N CYS A 10 -0.44 -36.81 19.33
CA CYS A 10 -1.52 -35.92 18.91
C CYS A 10 -0.94 -34.62 18.36
N SER A 11 -0.98 -34.41 17.03
CA SER A 11 -1.07 -33.08 16.44
C SER A 11 -1.50 -33.17 14.98
N VAL A 12 -2.79 -32.83 14.85
CA VAL A 12 -3.60 -32.48 13.69
C VAL A 12 -2.81 -31.91 12.50
N THR A 13 -2.89 -32.63 11.39
CA THR A 13 -2.62 -32.15 10.04
C THR A 13 -3.68 -31.11 9.63
N GLY A 14 -3.32 -29.84 9.70
CA GLY A 14 -4.12 -28.71 9.22
C GLY A 14 -3.39 -27.96 8.12
N GLN A 15 -3.28 -28.59 6.95
CA GLN A 15 -2.69 -28.01 5.75
C GLN A 15 -3.63 -26.92 5.20
N LEU A 16 -3.49 -25.69 5.68
CA LEU A 16 -4.19 -24.53 5.11
C LEU A 16 -3.55 -24.22 3.75
N SER A 17 -4.29 -24.57 2.70
CA SER A 17 -3.98 -24.30 1.30
C SER A 17 -3.61 -22.82 1.06
N LEU A 18 -2.38 -22.61 0.60
CA LEU A 18 -1.78 -21.32 0.20
C LEU A 18 -2.38 -20.71 -1.09
N GLN A 19 -3.52 -21.20 -1.60
CA GLN A 19 -4.05 -20.79 -2.92
C GLN A 19 -5.12 -19.69 -2.91
N GLN A 20 -5.59 -19.18 -1.78
CA GLN A 20 -6.69 -18.19 -1.76
C GLN A 20 -6.28 -16.70 -1.83
N SER A 21 -5.00 -16.37 -2.06
CA SER A 21 -4.55 -14.97 -2.18
C SER A 21 -4.45 -14.42 -3.61
N PHE A 22 -4.93 -15.15 -4.62
CA PHE A 22 -4.56 -14.89 -6.02
C PHE A 22 -5.49 -13.99 -6.88
N GLU A 23 -6.57 -13.40 -6.33
CA GLU A 23 -7.50 -12.61 -7.17
C GLU A 23 -7.56 -11.09 -6.94
N LEU A 24 -6.67 -10.50 -6.14
CA LEU A 24 -6.68 -9.06 -5.92
C LEU A 24 -5.54 -8.39 -6.70
N PHE A 25 -5.93 -7.73 -7.80
CA PHE A 25 -5.14 -6.83 -8.66
C PHE A 25 -4.34 -7.51 -9.80
N HIS A 26 -5.04 -7.78 -10.91
CA HIS A 26 -4.40 -7.86 -12.22
C HIS A 26 -3.89 -6.47 -12.62
N ILE A 27 -2.57 -6.26 -12.57
CA ILE A 27 -1.90 -5.19 -13.31
C ILE A 27 -1.54 -5.80 -14.66
N ALA A 28 -2.18 -5.31 -15.73
CA ALA A 28 -1.83 -5.69 -17.09
C ALA A 28 -0.38 -5.27 -17.39
N PRO A 29 0.41 -6.09 -18.12
CA PRO A 29 1.74 -5.67 -18.56
C PRO A 29 1.59 -4.57 -19.62
N VAL A 30 2.19 -3.40 -19.36
CA VAL A 30 2.41 -2.38 -20.38
C VAL A 30 3.54 -2.86 -21.28
N CYS A 31 3.20 -3.27 -22.50
CA CYS A 31 4.19 -3.49 -23.54
C CYS A 31 3.64 -3.03 -24.90
N GLY A 32 4.32 -2.05 -25.51
CA GLY A 32 4.54 -1.94 -26.95
C GLY A 32 3.35 -1.63 -27.86
N ALA A 33 3.31 -0.39 -28.34
CA ALA A 33 2.46 0.06 -29.44
C ALA A 33 2.61 -0.78 -30.72
N LYS A 34 1.48 -1.18 -31.34
CA LYS A 34 1.30 -1.21 -32.80
C LYS A 34 -0.15 -0.86 -33.17
N SER A 35 -0.30 0.24 -33.90
CA SER A 35 -1.51 0.62 -34.62
C SER A 35 -1.88 -0.43 -35.67
N LYS A 36 -3.19 -0.72 -35.81
CA LYS A 36 -3.87 -0.96 -37.10
C LYS A 36 -5.39 -0.90 -36.95
N PHE A 37 -6.01 -0.19 -37.89
CA PHE A 37 -7.42 -0.05 -38.20
C PHE A 37 -8.19 -1.40 -38.24
N ALA A 38 -9.46 -1.40 -37.78
CA ALA A 38 -10.66 -1.66 -38.61
C ALA A 38 -11.91 -2.02 -37.77
N ALA A 39 -12.92 -1.15 -37.87
CA ALA A 39 -14.35 -1.40 -38.14
C ALA A 39 -15.15 -2.55 -37.47
N LYS A 40 -16.31 -2.11 -36.94
CA LYS A 40 -17.69 -2.57 -37.21
C LYS A 40 -18.40 -3.53 -36.23
N LYS A 41 -19.66 -3.13 -35.95
CA LYS A 41 -20.84 -3.84 -35.39
C LYS A 41 -20.81 -4.00 -33.86
N GLY A 42 -21.80 -3.57 -33.08
CA GLY A 42 -23.16 -3.14 -33.38
C GLY A 42 -24.09 -3.82 -32.36
N TRP A 43 -24.77 -3.04 -31.53
CA TRP A 43 -26.12 -3.38 -31.06
C TRP A 43 -26.84 -2.10 -30.63
N ALA A 44 -27.97 -1.88 -31.29
CA ALA A 44 -28.95 -0.86 -30.99
C ALA A 44 -30.32 -1.54 -30.92
N LEU A 45 -31.09 -1.12 -29.91
CA LEU A 45 -32.56 -1.07 -29.82
C LEU A 45 -33.34 -2.36 -29.48
N PHE A 46 -34.01 -2.34 -28.33
CA PHE A 46 -35.47 -2.18 -28.10
C PHE A 46 -35.69 -2.23 -26.57
N GLY A 47 -36.61 -1.53 -25.88
CA GLY A 47 -37.74 -0.67 -26.21
C GLY A 47 -38.26 0.02 -24.93
N GLN A 48 -39.16 0.98 -25.09
CA GLN A 48 -39.54 2.04 -24.15
C GLN A 48 -40.52 1.67 -23.01
N ALA A 49 -40.32 2.35 -21.88
CA ALA A 49 -41.25 3.06 -20.99
C ALA A 49 -42.58 2.42 -20.49
N LYS A 50 -42.73 2.33 -19.16
CA LYS A 50 -43.62 3.17 -18.31
C LYS A 50 -43.77 2.56 -16.91
N GLY A 51 -43.69 3.39 -15.86
CA GLY A 51 -44.09 3.01 -14.51
C GLY A 51 -43.54 3.94 -13.44
N ARG A 52 -44.31 4.98 -13.12
CA ARG A 52 -44.08 5.94 -12.04
C ARG A 52 -44.19 5.21 -10.69
N GLU A 53 -43.20 5.36 -9.82
CA GLU A 53 -43.43 5.65 -8.39
C GLU A 53 -42.15 6.19 -7.75
N LEU A 54 -42.22 7.47 -7.36
CA LEU A 54 -41.36 8.04 -6.33
C LEU A 54 -41.70 7.31 -5.03
N HIS A 55 -40.80 6.44 -4.57
CA HIS A 55 -40.62 6.20 -3.15
C HIS A 55 -39.25 6.74 -2.73
N SER A 56 -39.37 7.78 -1.91
CA SER A 56 -38.38 8.45 -1.08
C SER A 56 -37.20 7.59 -0.60
N MET A 57 -36.06 8.28 -0.49
CA MET A 57 -34.83 7.90 0.24
C MET A 57 -34.04 6.75 -0.38
N THR A 58 -33.14 7.11 -1.30
CA THR A 58 -31.92 6.33 -1.53
C THR A 58 -31.18 6.24 -0.20
N GLN A 59 -31.40 5.17 0.55
CA GLN A 59 -30.44 4.75 1.57
C GLN A 59 -29.09 4.72 0.84
N ALA A 60 -28.16 5.59 1.23
CA ALA A 60 -26.80 5.52 0.73
C ALA A 60 -26.33 4.09 1.01
N ARG A 61 -26.18 3.29 -0.04
CA ARG A 61 -25.79 1.89 0.10
C ARG A 61 -24.47 1.90 0.86
N ALA A 62 -24.45 1.24 2.02
CA ALA A 62 -23.22 1.15 2.79
C ALA A 62 -22.21 0.35 1.95
N GLU A 63 -21.04 0.94 1.74
CA GLU A 63 -19.91 0.30 1.07
C GLU A 63 -18.84 0.04 2.11
N THR A 64 -17.90 -0.85 1.82
CA THR A 64 -16.81 -1.08 2.76
C THR A 64 -15.92 0.15 2.85
N LEU A 65 -15.36 0.41 4.03
CA LEU A 65 -14.38 1.50 4.22
C LEU A 65 -13.23 1.39 3.19
N ARG A 66 -12.80 0.15 2.90
CA ARG A 66 -11.82 -0.18 1.86
C ARG A 66 -12.23 0.32 0.48
N HIS A 67 -13.50 0.17 0.10
CA HIS A 67 -14.02 0.67 -1.18
C HIS A 67 -13.88 2.19 -1.25
N HIS A 68 -14.35 2.90 -0.23
CA HIS A 68 -14.24 4.36 -0.17
C HIS A 68 -12.78 4.83 -0.22
N LEU A 69 -11.89 4.21 0.56
CA LEU A 69 -10.46 4.54 0.55
C LEU A 69 -9.86 4.33 -0.85
N LYS A 70 -10.09 3.18 -1.47
CA LYS A 70 -9.61 2.89 -2.83
C LYS A 70 -10.12 3.90 -3.85
N LEU A 71 -11.42 4.23 -3.82
CA LEU A 71 -12.03 5.19 -4.73
C LEU A 71 -11.42 6.58 -4.56
N HIS A 72 -11.26 7.04 -3.33
CA HIS A 72 -10.89 8.42 -3.03
C HIS A 72 -9.39 8.68 -2.91
N THR A 73 -8.53 7.65 -2.93
CA THR A 73 -7.07 7.79 -2.97
C THR A 73 -6.45 7.32 -4.27
N ARG A 74 -7.25 6.91 -5.26
CA ARG A 74 -6.75 6.37 -6.54
C ARG A 74 -5.84 7.35 -7.28
N ASP A 75 -6.26 8.61 -7.39
CA ASP A 75 -5.48 9.63 -8.12
C ASP A 75 -4.12 9.89 -7.46
N LEU A 76 -4.08 9.90 -6.12
CA LEU A 76 -2.85 10.06 -5.35
C LEU A 76 -1.94 8.83 -5.48
N HIS A 77 -2.52 7.64 -5.44
CA HIS A 77 -1.78 6.40 -5.70
C HIS A 77 -1.17 6.41 -7.10
N ASP A 78 -1.97 6.72 -8.13
CA ASP A 78 -1.49 6.77 -9.52
C ASP A 78 -0.40 7.83 -9.71
N ARG A 79 -0.47 8.96 -8.99
CA ARG A 79 0.59 9.98 -8.97
C ARG A 79 1.86 9.46 -8.31
N LEU A 80 1.75 8.82 -7.15
CA LEU A 80 2.89 8.27 -6.42
C LEU A 80 3.60 7.19 -7.23
N ASP A 81 2.84 6.28 -7.86
CA ASP A 81 3.38 5.27 -8.76
C ASP A 81 4.14 5.88 -9.94
N ARG A 82 3.63 6.98 -10.51
CA ARG A 82 4.34 7.72 -11.58
C ARG A 82 5.61 8.39 -11.08
N SER A 83 5.64 8.91 -9.84
CA SER A 83 6.86 9.45 -9.23
C SER A 83 7.91 8.39 -8.96
N LEU A 84 7.49 7.13 -8.75
CA LEU A 84 8.38 5.98 -8.59
C LEU A 84 8.89 5.41 -9.92
N ALA A 85 8.16 5.61 -11.02
CA ALA A 85 8.48 5.00 -12.32
C ALA A 85 9.89 5.33 -12.87
N PRO A 86 10.46 6.54 -12.68
CA PRO A 86 11.82 6.85 -13.09
C PRO A 86 12.91 6.13 -12.29
N LEU A 87 12.61 5.69 -11.06
CA LEU A 87 13.54 4.89 -10.26
C LEU A 87 13.55 3.48 -10.85
N ALA A 88 14.50 3.21 -11.75
CA ALA A 88 14.58 1.93 -12.42
C ALA A 88 14.96 0.79 -11.45
N LEU A 89 15.42 1.10 -10.23
CA LEU A 89 15.81 0.15 -9.17
C LEU A 89 16.80 -0.92 -9.64
N GLY A 90 17.41 -0.69 -10.81
CA GLY A 90 18.50 -1.47 -11.39
C GLY A 90 19.86 -0.86 -11.05
N ASP A 91 19.86 0.25 -10.31
CA ASP A 91 21.02 0.93 -9.77
C ASP A 91 20.86 1.17 -8.25
N ASP A 92 21.97 1.18 -7.53
CA ASP A 92 21.99 1.37 -6.08
C ASP A 92 21.80 2.85 -5.68
N ALA A 93 22.15 3.82 -6.52
CA ALA A 93 21.89 5.24 -6.21
C ALA A 93 20.40 5.57 -6.32
N GLU A 94 19.73 5.13 -7.38
CA GLU A 94 18.27 5.26 -7.53
C GLU A 94 17.51 4.58 -6.38
N TYR A 95 17.99 3.40 -5.96
CA TYR A 95 17.40 2.70 -4.84
C TYR A 95 17.67 3.40 -3.51
N ALA A 96 18.85 4.01 -3.32
CA ALA A 96 19.12 4.82 -2.15
C ALA A 96 18.18 6.03 -2.06
N ASP A 97 17.85 6.68 -3.17
CA ASP A 97 16.87 7.77 -3.16
C ASP A 97 15.46 7.29 -2.80
N PHE A 98 15.04 6.13 -3.31
CA PHE A 98 13.83 5.47 -2.83
C PHE A 98 13.85 5.23 -1.31
N LEU A 99 14.94 4.67 -0.78
CA LEU A 99 15.07 4.39 0.65
C LEU A 99 15.12 5.66 1.51
N LYS A 100 15.73 6.74 1.01
CA LYS A 100 15.74 8.05 1.70
C LYS A 100 14.32 8.59 1.85
N ILE A 101 13.53 8.53 0.78
CA ILE A 101 12.13 8.98 0.81
C ILE A 101 11.32 8.11 1.77
N GLN A 102 11.51 6.79 1.71
CA GLN A 102 10.86 5.87 2.66
C GLN A 102 11.24 6.20 4.09
N PHE A 103 12.53 6.38 4.41
CA PHE A 103 12.98 6.74 5.74
C PHE A 103 12.36 8.05 6.23
N SER A 104 12.46 9.10 5.41
CA SER A 104 11.99 10.45 5.77
C SER A 104 10.50 10.44 6.13
N VAL A 105 9.68 9.81 5.30
CA VAL A 105 8.22 9.75 5.51
C VAL A 105 7.85 8.77 6.62
N ARG A 106 8.50 7.60 6.70
CA ARG A 106 8.23 6.61 7.75
C ARG A 106 8.61 7.13 9.12
N CYS A 107 9.65 7.95 9.24
CA CYS A 107 10.00 8.59 10.50
C CYS A 107 8.83 9.42 11.04
N ALA A 108 8.28 10.30 10.20
CA ALA A 108 7.19 11.19 10.60
C ALA A 108 5.89 10.42 10.91
N ILE A 109 5.60 9.35 10.15
CA ILE A 109 4.40 8.53 10.37
C ILE A 109 4.53 7.70 11.64
N GLU A 110 5.69 7.09 11.89
CA GLU A 110 5.91 6.27 13.09
C GLU A 110 5.91 7.14 14.37
N ASP A 111 6.48 8.34 14.33
CA ASP A 111 6.42 9.30 15.44
C ASP A 111 4.97 9.70 15.74
N TRP A 112 4.21 10.10 14.71
CA TRP A 112 2.78 10.38 14.86
C TRP A 112 2.02 9.17 15.40
N ALA A 113 2.31 7.97 14.90
CA ALA A 113 1.61 6.75 15.28
C ALA A 113 1.81 6.38 16.75
N ALA A 114 3.02 6.58 17.29
CA ALA A 114 3.35 6.26 18.68
C ALA A 114 2.44 6.99 19.70
N GLY A 115 1.98 8.21 19.37
CA GLY A 115 1.08 8.99 20.22
C GLY A 115 -0.41 8.87 19.89
N ASN A 116 -0.78 8.26 18.75
CA ASN A 116 -2.15 8.36 18.21
C ASN A 116 -2.81 7.02 17.87
N LEU A 117 -2.05 5.92 17.77
CA LEU A 117 -2.60 4.60 17.51
C LEU A 117 -2.79 3.80 18.80
N SER A 118 -3.89 3.06 18.88
CA SER A 118 -4.07 2.04 19.91
C SER A 118 -3.30 0.77 19.55
N ASP A 119 -3.06 -0.10 20.54
CA ASP A 119 -2.27 -1.35 20.39
C ASP A 119 -2.71 -2.22 19.20
N GLY A 120 -4.02 -2.26 18.90
CA GLY A 120 -4.56 -3.03 17.77
C GLY A 120 -4.24 -2.49 16.37
N LEU A 121 -3.75 -1.24 16.26
CA LEU A 121 -3.42 -0.59 14.99
C LEU A 121 -1.95 -0.20 14.87
N GLN A 122 -1.11 -0.54 15.85
CA GLN A 122 0.30 -0.21 15.88
C GLN A 122 1.02 -0.65 14.60
N ILE A 123 1.66 0.33 13.95
CA ILE A 123 2.41 0.11 12.70
C ILE A 123 3.76 -0.50 13.06
N PRO A 124 4.18 -1.60 12.42
CA PRO A 124 5.51 -2.16 12.66
C PRO A 124 6.58 -1.18 12.21
N SER A 125 7.57 -0.95 13.07
CA SER A 125 8.66 -0.04 12.76
C SER A 125 9.47 -0.53 11.57
N ALA A 126 9.71 0.36 10.59
CA ALA A 126 10.58 0.10 9.46
C ALA A 126 11.94 0.81 9.57
N LEU A 127 12.09 1.73 10.52
CA LEU A 127 13.24 2.63 10.60
C LEU A 127 14.57 1.91 10.80
N ALA A 128 14.61 0.84 11.58
CA ALA A 128 15.83 0.07 11.78
C ALA A 128 16.30 -0.62 10.48
N ASN A 129 15.37 -1.20 9.73
CA ASN A 129 15.66 -1.85 8.44
C ASN A 129 16.08 -0.82 7.39
N LEU A 130 15.36 0.31 7.29
CA LEU A 130 15.69 1.41 6.39
C LEU A 130 17.07 2.02 6.71
N SER A 131 17.38 2.21 7.99
CA SER A 131 18.69 2.74 8.41
C SER A 131 19.83 1.81 8.04
N SER A 132 19.65 0.51 8.27
CA SER A 132 20.65 -0.51 7.94
C SER A 132 20.86 -0.62 6.43
N ASP A 133 19.79 -0.55 5.66
CA ASP A 133 19.86 -0.61 4.20
C ASP A 133 20.54 0.66 3.62
N LEU A 134 20.26 1.85 4.16
CA LEU A 134 20.98 3.09 3.78
C LEU A 134 22.47 3.04 4.15
N ALA A 135 22.80 2.51 5.32
CA ALA A 135 24.20 2.33 5.75
C ALA A 135 24.97 1.35 4.85
N ASP A 136 24.34 0.24 4.44
CA ASP A 136 24.93 -0.72 3.49
C ASP A 136 25.22 -0.11 2.11
N LEU A 137 24.47 0.93 1.73
CA LEU A 137 24.67 1.70 0.50
C LEU A 137 25.64 2.89 0.70
N GLY A 138 26.13 3.12 1.92
CA GLY A 138 27.02 4.24 2.24
C GLY A 138 26.33 5.61 2.23
N VAL A 139 25.01 5.64 2.45
CA VAL A 139 24.19 6.85 2.34
C VAL A 139 23.76 7.33 3.72
N PRO A 140 23.91 8.63 4.04
CA PRO A 140 23.47 9.16 5.32
C PRO A 140 21.95 9.16 5.46
N LEU A 141 21.47 9.11 6.70
CA LEU A 141 20.04 9.21 6.98
C LEU A 141 19.52 10.62 6.63
N PRO A 142 18.39 10.73 5.90
CA PRO A 142 17.77 12.03 5.65
C PRO A 142 17.01 12.50 6.90
N ALA A 143 16.68 13.79 6.92
CA ALA A 143 15.76 14.33 7.92
C ALA A 143 14.35 13.73 7.76
N CYS A 144 13.60 13.70 8.85
CA CYS A 144 12.20 13.28 8.85
C CYS A 144 11.34 14.31 8.10
N ALA A 145 10.39 13.82 7.31
CA ALA A 145 9.46 14.68 6.60
C ALA A 145 8.53 15.40 7.58
N ASN A 146 7.91 16.49 7.13
CA ASN A 146 6.86 17.15 7.91
C ASN A 146 5.50 16.52 7.60
N LEU A 147 4.98 15.69 8.50
CA LEU A 147 3.65 15.10 8.38
C LEU A 147 2.59 16.02 9.00
N LEU A 148 1.76 16.62 8.14
CA LEU A 148 0.63 17.44 8.58
C LEU A 148 -0.65 16.58 8.62
N MET A 149 -0.96 16.06 9.80
CA MET A 149 -2.19 15.29 10.01
C MET A 149 -3.39 16.20 10.29
N PRO A 150 -4.51 16.08 9.54
CA PRO A 150 -5.72 16.86 9.82
C PRO A 150 -6.35 16.53 11.18
N GLU A 151 -7.13 17.45 11.72
CA GLU A 151 -7.99 17.16 12.88
C GLU A 151 -9.11 16.16 12.54
N ARG A 152 -9.60 15.46 13.58
CA ARG A 152 -10.77 14.56 13.51
C ARG A 152 -10.63 13.52 12.39
N ILE A 153 -9.53 12.79 12.43
CA ILE A 153 -9.23 11.70 11.51
C ILE A 153 -9.60 10.32 12.09
N ASP A 154 -9.70 9.33 11.20
CA ASP A 154 -9.74 7.92 11.57
C ASP A 154 -8.38 7.29 11.19
N PRO A 155 -7.61 6.76 12.15
CA PRO A 155 -6.30 6.20 11.90
C PRO A 155 -6.25 5.01 10.94
N LEU A 156 -7.38 4.35 10.66
CA LEU A 156 -7.47 3.31 9.62
C LEU A 156 -7.06 3.84 8.23
N GLY A 157 -7.17 5.15 7.99
CA GLY A 157 -6.66 5.78 6.78
C GLY A 157 -5.12 5.77 6.67
N VAL A 158 -4.43 5.94 7.80
CA VAL A 158 -2.96 5.83 7.85
C VAL A 158 -2.54 4.37 7.62
N ALA A 159 -3.22 3.44 8.30
CA ALA A 159 -3.00 2.01 8.14
C ALA A 159 -3.21 1.53 6.69
N TRP A 160 -4.25 2.05 6.01
CA TRP A 160 -4.49 1.81 4.59
C TRP A 160 -3.32 2.25 3.70
N ALA A 161 -2.84 3.49 3.89
CA ALA A 161 -1.78 4.06 3.07
C ALA A 161 -0.45 3.31 3.27
N ILE A 162 -0.11 2.96 4.51
CA ILE A 162 1.11 2.17 4.81
C ILE A 162 0.99 0.75 4.28
N GLY A 163 -0.09 0.04 4.58
CA GLY A 163 -0.22 -1.36 4.23
C GLY A 163 -0.27 -1.63 2.72
N GLY A 164 -0.88 -0.74 1.94
CA GLY A 164 -0.92 -0.84 0.47
C GLY A 164 0.45 -0.81 -0.20
N SER A 165 1.42 -0.11 0.38
CA SER A 165 2.78 0.04 -0.19
C SER A 165 3.61 -1.25 -0.19
N SER A 166 3.32 -2.19 0.72
CA SER A 166 4.09 -3.44 0.88
C SER A 166 3.97 -4.41 -0.31
N LEU A 167 2.88 -4.35 -1.08
CA LEU A 167 2.69 -5.17 -2.29
C LEU A 167 3.67 -4.77 -3.41
N GLY A 168 4.06 -3.50 -3.48
CA GLY A 168 5.07 -3.01 -4.42
C GLY A 168 6.46 -3.60 -4.15
N ASN A 169 6.80 -3.83 -2.88
CA ASN A 169 8.13 -4.27 -2.46
C ASN A 169 8.54 -5.60 -3.11
N ARG A 170 7.63 -6.57 -3.29
CA ARG A 170 7.96 -7.87 -3.92
C ARG A 170 8.41 -7.72 -5.37
N THR A 171 7.76 -6.82 -6.11
CA THR A 171 8.16 -6.48 -7.48
C THR A 171 9.55 -5.83 -7.49
N MET A 172 9.80 -4.92 -6.54
CA MET A 172 11.10 -4.24 -6.40
C MET A 172 12.23 -5.23 -6.08
N VAL A 173 12.02 -6.16 -5.15
CA VAL A 173 12.98 -7.25 -4.85
C VAL A 173 13.29 -8.07 -6.09
N THR A 174 12.26 -8.41 -6.87
CA THR A 174 12.43 -9.21 -8.10
C THR A 174 13.27 -8.47 -9.14
N ARG A 175 13.05 -7.16 -9.31
CA ARG A 175 13.84 -6.32 -10.22
C ARG A 175 15.30 -6.22 -9.78
N ARG A 176 15.54 -5.89 -8.51
CA ARG A 176 16.90 -5.81 -7.93
C ARG A 176 17.68 -7.12 -8.08
N ARG A 177 17.04 -8.25 -7.79
CA ARG A 177 17.62 -9.60 -8.00
C ARG A 177 18.05 -9.83 -9.45
N ARG A 178 17.21 -9.44 -10.42
CA ARG A 178 17.54 -9.59 -11.86
C ARG A 178 18.69 -8.70 -12.30
N ALA A 179 18.89 -7.57 -11.64
CA ALA A 179 20.03 -6.67 -11.84
C ALA A 179 21.30 -7.12 -11.09
N GLY A 180 21.25 -8.23 -10.34
CA GLY A 180 22.39 -8.69 -9.52
C GLY A 180 22.58 -7.90 -8.23
N LEU A 181 21.65 -7.01 -7.87
CA LEU A 181 21.72 -6.15 -6.68
C LEU A 181 21.05 -6.84 -5.49
N MET A 182 21.89 -7.40 -4.60
CA MET A 182 21.43 -8.22 -3.47
C MET A 182 21.62 -7.56 -2.10
N LYS A 183 22.30 -6.43 -2.03
CA LYS A 183 22.53 -5.67 -0.79
C LYS A 183 21.31 -4.79 -0.44
N ALA A 184 21.23 -4.38 0.84
CA ALA A 184 20.27 -3.40 1.33
C ALA A 184 18.79 -3.76 1.10
N ASN A 185 18.42 -5.02 1.32
CA ASN A 185 17.07 -5.53 1.02
C ASN A 185 16.20 -5.78 2.27
N ARG A 186 16.64 -5.39 3.48
CA ARG A 186 15.92 -5.71 4.72
C ARG A 186 14.53 -5.10 4.72
N PHE A 187 14.40 -3.83 4.37
CA PHE A 187 13.11 -3.13 4.30
C PHE A 187 12.14 -3.78 3.31
N LEU A 188 12.62 -4.14 2.11
CA LEU A 188 11.76 -4.72 1.08
C LEU A 188 11.34 -6.16 1.38
N THR A 189 12.13 -6.88 2.19
CA THR A 189 11.91 -8.31 2.50
C THR A 189 11.27 -8.55 3.86
N ASP A 190 11.08 -7.50 4.66
CA ASP A 190 10.48 -7.58 5.99
C ASP A 190 9.01 -8.05 5.92
N PRO A 191 8.67 -9.21 6.53
CA PRO A 191 7.31 -9.72 6.52
C PRO A 191 6.35 -8.89 7.39
N ALA A 192 6.86 -8.11 8.36
CA ALA A 192 6.05 -7.44 9.37
C ALA A 192 4.99 -6.51 8.76
N GLN A 193 5.31 -5.84 7.64
CA GLN A 193 4.37 -4.95 6.94
C GLN A 193 3.20 -5.72 6.32
N ALA A 194 3.47 -6.87 5.68
CA ALA A 194 2.43 -7.69 5.06
C ALA A 194 1.53 -8.34 6.13
N GLU A 195 2.13 -8.80 7.23
CA GLU A 195 1.41 -9.33 8.39
C GLU A 195 0.53 -8.25 9.03
N TYR A 196 1.06 -7.04 9.22
CA TYR A 196 0.30 -5.89 9.72
C TYR A 196 -0.91 -5.60 8.84
N PHE A 197 -0.73 -5.48 7.53
CA PHE A 197 -1.85 -5.17 6.65
C PHE A 197 -2.92 -6.27 6.68
N SER A 198 -2.51 -7.54 6.77
CA SER A 198 -3.44 -8.66 6.92
C SER A 198 -4.31 -8.54 8.17
N ARG A 199 -3.75 -8.04 9.29
CA ARG A 199 -4.51 -7.77 10.54
C ARG A 199 -5.48 -6.59 10.41
N VAL A 200 -5.17 -5.60 9.57
CA VAL A 200 -5.98 -4.39 9.39
C VAL A 200 -7.17 -4.61 8.42
N ILE A 201 -7.04 -5.56 7.49
CA ILE A 201 -8.06 -5.83 6.45
C ILE A 201 -9.49 -6.02 7.00
N PRO A 202 -9.73 -6.80 8.09
CA PRO A 202 -11.06 -6.92 8.67
C PRO A 202 -11.69 -5.56 9.05
N SER A 203 -10.91 -4.67 9.67
CA SER A 203 -11.37 -3.31 10.03
C SER A 203 -11.67 -2.44 8.81
N LEU A 204 -10.95 -2.65 7.70
CA LEU A 204 -11.21 -1.95 6.44
C LEU A 204 -12.43 -2.50 5.70
N ASN A 205 -12.82 -3.75 5.93
CA ASN A 205 -13.97 -4.37 5.28
C ASN A 205 -15.31 -4.08 5.99
N ARG A 206 -15.31 -3.33 7.10
CA ARG A 206 -16.54 -2.86 7.74
C ARG A 206 -17.34 -1.98 6.78
N GLU A 207 -18.66 -2.14 6.78
CA GLU A 207 -19.56 -1.28 6.03
C GLU A 207 -19.67 0.09 6.71
N VAL A 208 -19.62 1.15 5.90
CA VAL A 208 -19.74 2.53 6.35
C VAL A 208 -20.51 3.35 5.33
N THR A 209 -21.11 4.44 5.78
CA THR A 209 -21.58 5.49 4.89
C THR A 209 -20.40 6.33 4.37
N ALA A 210 -20.61 7.03 3.26
CA ALA A 210 -19.64 8.00 2.75
C ALA A 210 -19.26 9.06 3.80
N ALA A 211 -20.19 9.42 4.70
CA ALA A 211 -19.97 10.40 5.75
C ALA A 211 -18.98 9.90 6.82
N GLU A 212 -19.14 8.64 7.23
CA GLU A 212 -18.27 7.97 8.20
C GLU A 212 -16.89 7.63 7.62
N ALA A 213 -16.77 7.46 6.30
CA ALA A 213 -15.50 7.23 5.64
C ALA A 213 -14.59 8.48 5.57
N ARG A 214 -15.16 9.69 5.65
CA ARG A 214 -14.41 10.95 5.43
C ARG A 214 -13.17 11.11 6.32
N PRO A 215 -13.22 10.84 7.64
CA PRO A 215 -12.05 10.95 8.51
C PRO A 215 -10.88 10.04 8.07
N ALA A 216 -11.16 8.81 7.66
CA ALA A 216 -10.14 7.87 7.19
C ALA A 216 -9.56 8.31 5.83
N ILE A 217 -10.43 8.77 4.92
CA ILE A 217 -9.99 9.31 3.63
C ILE A 217 -9.04 10.49 3.84
N LYS A 218 -9.36 11.41 4.75
CA LYS A 218 -8.47 12.56 5.07
C LYS A 218 -7.10 12.10 5.56
N ALA A 219 -7.05 11.14 6.48
CA ALA A 219 -5.80 10.60 7.00
C ALA A 219 -4.96 9.93 5.90
N ALA A 220 -5.59 9.09 5.06
CA ALA A 220 -4.91 8.45 3.94
C ALA A 220 -4.33 9.47 2.96
N LYS A 221 -5.10 10.50 2.60
CA LYS A 221 -4.65 11.58 1.73
C LYS A 221 -3.46 12.35 2.31
N ALA A 222 -3.45 12.60 3.62
CA ALA A 222 -2.32 13.26 4.29
C ALA A 222 -1.02 12.44 4.13
N VAL A 223 -1.10 11.12 4.31
CA VAL A 223 0.05 10.22 4.12
C VAL A 223 0.53 10.23 2.65
N PHE A 224 -0.37 10.06 1.68
CA PHE A 224 0.01 10.11 0.26
C PHE A 224 0.63 11.45 -0.13
N ASN A 225 0.10 12.56 0.36
CA ASN A 225 0.65 13.89 0.09
C ASN A 225 2.03 14.09 0.73
N CYS A 226 2.28 13.53 1.92
CA CYS A 226 3.60 13.51 2.54
C CYS A 226 4.63 12.81 1.64
N TYR A 227 4.27 11.63 1.11
CA TYR A 227 5.10 10.93 0.13
C TYR A 227 5.34 11.75 -1.14
N LEU A 228 4.28 12.30 -1.75
CA LEU A 228 4.41 13.11 -2.97
C LEU A 228 5.28 14.35 -2.78
N THR A 229 5.21 14.98 -1.60
CA THR A 229 6.06 16.12 -1.24
C THR A 229 7.51 15.67 -1.13
N ALA A 230 7.78 14.57 -0.43
CA ALA A 230 9.14 14.01 -0.31
C ALA A 230 9.76 13.59 -1.66
N PHE A 231 8.94 13.14 -2.63
CA PHE A 231 9.39 12.88 -4.01
C PHE A 231 9.68 14.15 -4.81
N THR A 232 9.00 15.26 -4.50
CA THR A 232 9.17 16.53 -5.22
C THR A 232 10.35 17.33 -4.67
N ASP A 233 10.56 17.29 -3.35
CA ASP A 233 11.63 18.01 -2.65
C ASP A 233 12.94 17.19 -2.57
N GLY A 234 12.90 15.91 -2.92
CA GLY A 234 14.08 15.07 -3.06
C GLY A 234 14.96 15.50 -4.24
N PRO A 235 16.25 15.12 -4.26
CA PRO A 235 17.22 15.57 -5.29
C PRO A 235 16.95 15.09 -6.74
N LEU A 236 15.74 14.63 -7.08
CA LEU A 236 15.41 13.99 -8.37
C LEU A 236 14.73 14.91 -9.39
N LEU A 237 14.66 16.23 -9.17
CA LEU A 237 14.04 17.16 -10.13
C LEU A 237 14.86 18.42 -10.44
N LEU A 238 16.16 18.45 -10.15
CA LEU A 238 17.02 19.62 -10.39
C LEU A 238 18.10 19.46 -11.49
N GLU A 239 18.00 18.46 -12.36
CA GLU A 239 18.80 18.41 -13.60
C GLU A 239 17.92 18.15 -14.83
N ALA A 240 17.06 19.13 -15.15
CA ALA A 240 16.54 19.33 -16.50
C ALA A 240 15.98 20.76 -16.63
N ALA A 241 16.88 21.74 -16.66
CA ALA A 241 16.60 23.09 -17.17
C ALA A 241 17.87 23.67 -17.81
#